data_AF-A0A3S0U2D9-F1
#
_entry.id   AF-A0A3S0U2D9-F1
#
_cell.length_a   1.000
_cell.length_b   1.000
_cell.length_c   1.000
_cell.angle_alpha   90.00
_cell.angle_beta   90.00
_cell.angle_gamma   90.00
#
_symmetry.space_group_name_H-M   'P 1'
#
loop_
_entity.id
_entity.type
_entity.pdbx_description
1 polymer ?
#
loop_
_entity_poly.entity_id
_entity_poly.type
_entity_poly.pdbx_seq_one_letter_code
_entity_poly.pdbx_strand_id
1 'polypeptide(L)'
;MKYNKQINDLIDTYDKTLKILRRSKEQYHGQRYRYEMYLFPLSLKNLKDAGTIMRLIIGIVLLLLPPGAAFVTEWASPGKSLWVSLIIIVLWYIYSVYTHLKEMCDIESPHFHYDAYKKRRKNEFLLFSTYLNGDNFEIADLKKEYEELEKQIESGQNKGEIDKIVEMHTKRVQILEKEIKESEREILFLEKLSQKTINIIESFIEDKIDQKVLNIFNGFVLYKYKEGYLKLEKQFKARGTVESDVDINSVAHRREPCVEILRTDNHYLKFTEGYTLKYEHKITGELFVIKLFIDDSSMKRLNSDNPFGKMNLDLLYDLVNLLYPCILPNDKERQNNDSITG
;
A
#
# COMPACT_ATOMS: atom_id res chain seq x y z
N MET A 1 26.59 -1.28 28.56
CA MET A 1 25.43 -1.85 29.30
C MET A 1 24.10 -1.75 28.56
N LYS A 2 23.72 -0.59 27.97
CA LYS A 2 22.44 -0.44 27.24
C LYS A 2 22.32 -1.32 25.98
N TYR A 3 23.43 -1.52 25.25
CA TYR A 3 23.49 -2.35 24.03
C TYR A 3 23.28 -3.86 24.30
N ASN A 4 23.84 -4.40 25.38
CA ASN A 4 23.66 -5.82 25.72
C ASN A 4 22.20 -6.17 25.99
N LYS A 5 21.42 -5.24 26.55
CA LYS A 5 19.98 -5.43 26.74
C LYS A 5 19.25 -5.53 25.40
N GLN A 6 19.51 -4.61 24.47
CA GLN A 6 18.88 -4.60 23.14
C GLN A 6 19.22 -5.84 22.32
N ILE A 7 20.47 -6.31 22.39
CA ILE A 7 20.88 -7.56 21.72
C ILE A 7 20.16 -8.77 22.35
N ASN A 8 20.05 -8.82 23.67
CA ASN A 8 19.32 -9.91 24.34
C ASN A 8 17.82 -9.90 24.01
N ASP A 9 17.20 -8.72 23.95
CA ASP A 9 15.79 -8.58 23.55
C ASP A 9 15.59 -9.01 22.08
N LEU A 10 16.56 -8.71 21.22
CA LEU A 10 16.58 -9.13 19.82
C LEU A 10 16.75 -10.64 19.69
N ILE A 11 17.66 -11.26 20.45
CA ILE A 11 17.84 -12.72 20.51
C ILE A 11 16.52 -13.38 20.94
N ASP A 12 15.92 -12.90 22.03
CA ASP A 12 14.70 -13.50 22.57
C ASP A 12 13.53 -13.41 21.59
N THR A 13 13.42 -12.31 20.84
CA THR A 13 12.34 -12.12 19.87
C THR A 13 12.61 -12.83 18.55
N TYR A 14 13.80 -12.63 17.99
CA TYR A 14 14.15 -13.06 16.63
C TYR A 14 14.43 -14.57 16.56
N ASP A 15 15.25 -15.10 17.48
CA ASP A 15 15.59 -16.53 17.47
C ASP A 15 14.37 -17.38 17.84
N LYS A 16 13.54 -16.89 18.77
CA LYS A 16 12.24 -17.52 19.09
C LYS A 16 11.32 -17.55 17.87
N THR A 17 11.22 -16.44 17.14
CA THR A 17 10.42 -16.35 15.92
C THR A 17 10.92 -17.32 14.85
N LEU A 18 12.24 -17.38 14.61
CA LEU A 18 12.83 -18.33 13.69
C LEU A 18 12.57 -19.78 14.10
N LYS A 19 12.69 -20.11 15.39
CA LYS A 19 12.40 -21.46 15.92
C LYS A 19 10.94 -21.85 15.70
N ILE A 20 10.00 -20.95 15.95
CA ILE A 20 8.57 -21.18 15.69
C ILE A 20 8.33 -21.39 14.19
N LEU A 21 8.92 -20.56 13.34
CA LEU A 21 8.80 -20.67 11.88
C LEU A 21 9.37 -22.00 11.35
N ARG A 22 10.55 -22.42 11.81
CA ARG A 22 11.18 -23.71 11.43
C ARG A 22 10.32 -24.88 11.89
N ARG A 23 9.90 -24.90 13.16
CA ARG A 23 9.03 -25.95 13.70
C ARG A 23 7.70 -26.05 12.96
N SER A 24 7.06 -24.91 12.68
CA SER A 24 5.79 -24.88 11.94
C SER A 24 5.96 -25.34 10.49
N LYS A 25 7.07 -24.98 9.83
CA LYS A 25 7.43 -25.44 8.48
C LYS A 25 7.58 -26.97 8.41
N GLU A 26 8.22 -27.58 9.42
CA GLU A 26 8.39 -29.03 9.54
C GLU A 26 7.08 -29.75 9.89
N GLN A 27 6.30 -29.17 10.79
CA GLN A 27 5.05 -29.75 11.27
C GLN A 27 3.94 -29.71 10.21
N TYR A 28 3.92 -28.67 9.37
CA TYR A 28 2.88 -28.40 8.40
C TYR A 28 3.44 -28.29 6.99
N HIS A 29 3.60 -29.45 6.33
CA HIS A 29 3.92 -29.49 4.91
C HIS A 29 2.65 -29.40 4.05
N GLY A 30 2.57 -28.38 3.19
CA GLY A 30 1.60 -28.27 2.10
C GLY A 30 0.29 -27.56 2.46
N GLN A 31 -0.72 -27.66 1.57
CA GLN A 31 -1.99 -26.89 1.67
C GLN A 31 -2.92 -27.26 2.85
N ARG A 32 -2.42 -28.00 3.85
CA ARG A 32 -3.17 -28.46 5.02
C ARG A 32 -3.81 -27.31 5.80
N TYR A 33 -3.14 -26.14 5.85
CA TYR A 33 -3.68 -24.96 6.52
C TYR A 33 -5.01 -24.48 5.93
N ARG A 34 -5.27 -24.69 4.63
CA ARG A 34 -6.55 -24.30 4.01
C ARG A 34 -7.69 -25.14 4.54
N TYR A 35 -7.47 -26.44 4.68
CA TYR A 35 -8.46 -27.34 5.26
C TYR A 35 -8.72 -27.00 6.71
N GLU A 36 -7.68 -26.78 7.51
CA GLU A 36 -7.84 -26.38 8.92
C GLU A 36 -8.56 -25.03 9.02
N MET A 37 -8.26 -24.06 8.16
CA MET A 37 -8.94 -22.77 8.10
C MET A 37 -10.44 -22.88 7.77
N TYR A 38 -10.82 -23.66 6.74
CA TYR A 38 -12.22 -23.78 6.31
C TYR A 38 -13.05 -24.72 7.19
N LEU A 39 -12.42 -25.71 7.83
CA LEU A 39 -13.08 -26.66 8.73
C LEU A 39 -13.10 -26.20 10.19
N PHE A 40 -12.30 -25.21 10.57
CA PHE A 40 -12.26 -24.68 11.95
C PHE A 40 -13.64 -24.27 12.50
N PRO A 41 -14.49 -23.53 11.75
CA PRO A 41 -15.83 -23.19 12.23
C PRO A 41 -16.75 -24.40 12.39
N LEU A 42 -16.44 -25.50 11.69
CA LEU A 42 -17.22 -26.75 11.71
C LEU A 42 -16.73 -27.74 12.77
N SER A 43 -15.68 -27.41 13.53
CA SER A 43 -15.16 -28.31 14.57
C SER A 43 -16.16 -28.41 15.74
N LEU A 44 -16.45 -29.63 16.18
CA LEU A 44 -17.41 -29.92 17.26
C LEU A 44 -17.08 -29.21 18.60
N LYS A 45 -15.82 -28.83 18.81
CA LYS A 45 -15.39 -28.08 19.99
C LYS A 45 -15.88 -26.62 19.95
N ASN A 46 -15.88 -26.00 18.77
CA ASN A 46 -16.26 -24.60 18.57
C ASN A 46 -17.79 -24.41 18.50
N LEU A 47 -18.55 -25.47 18.24
CA LEU A 47 -20.02 -25.44 18.28
C LEU A 47 -20.58 -25.17 19.68
N LYS A 48 -19.81 -25.46 20.75
CA LYS A 48 -20.19 -25.08 22.12
C LYS A 48 -20.14 -23.57 22.33
N ASP A 49 -19.14 -22.91 21.76
CA ASP A 49 -18.99 -21.45 21.81
C ASP A 49 -19.95 -20.74 20.84
N ALA A 50 -20.36 -21.43 19.77
CA ALA A 50 -21.42 -20.96 18.86
C ALA A 50 -22.75 -20.74 19.61
N GLY A 51 -23.04 -21.51 20.66
CA GLY A 51 -24.20 -21.26 21.53
C GLY A 51 -24.13 -19.92 22.26
N THR A 52 -22.93 -19.50 22.68
CA THR A 52 -22.70 -18.20 23.33
C THR A 52 -22.79 -17.05 22.32
N ILE A 53 -22.22 -17.22 21.13
CA ILE A 53 -22.30 -16.23 20.04
C ILE A 53 -23.75 -16.10 19.54
N MET A 54 -24.48 -17.20 19.40
CA MET A 54 -25.89 -17.18 19.01
C MET A 54 -26.74 -16.46 20.06
N ARG A 55 -26.47 -16.63 21.36
CA ARG A 55 -27.12 -15.84 22.43
C ARG A 55 -26.79 -14.35 22.34
N LEU A 56 -25.57 -13.99 21.94
CA LEU A 56 -25.14 -12.60 21.79
C LEU A 56 -25.78 -11.94 20.56
N ILE A 57 -25.86 -12.67 19.44
CA ILE A 57 -26.58 -12.24 18.23
C ILE A 57 -28.08 -12.10 18.52
N ILE A 58 -28.70 -13.09 19.19
CA ILE A 58 -30.09 -13.00 19.65
C ILE A 58 -30.27 -11.79 20.57
N GLY A 59 -29.33 -11.54 21.49
CA GLY A 59 -29.32 -10.37 22.37
C GLY A 59 -29.26 -9.04 21.62
N ILE A 60 -28.37 -8.90 20.64
CA ILE A 60 -28.22 -7.69 19.81
C ILE A 60 -29.46 -7.48 18.93
N VAL A 61 -29.98 -8.55 18.32
CA VAL A 61 -31.22 -8.51 17.53
C VAL A 61 -32.40 -8.11 18.40
N LEU A 62 -32.51 -8.63 19.63
CA LEU A 62 -33.55 -8.26 20.58
C LEU A 62 -33.42 -6.80 21.07
N LEU A 63 -32.20 -6.27 21.18
CA LEU A 63 -31.94 -4.88 21.62
C LEU A 63 -32.29 -3.84 20.54
N LEU A 64 -32.24 -4.24 19.27
CA LEU A 64 -32.62 -3.41 18.12
C LEU A 64 -34.13 -3.43 17.81
N LEU A 65 -34.95 -4.14 18.60
CA LEU A 65 -36.40 -4.31 18.36
C LEU A 65 -37.37 -3.18 18.76
N PRO A 66 -37.02 -2.04 19.41
CA PRO A 66 -38.04 -1.03 19.69
C PRO A 66 -38.72 -0.40 18.46
N PRO A 67 -38.10 -0.29 17.26
CA PRO A 67 -38.81 0.04 16.01
C PRO A 67 -39.16 -1.19 15.14
N GLY A 68 -38.69 -2.39 15.49
CA GLY A 68 -38.71 -3.57 14.63
C GLY A 68 -39.97 -4.46 14.73
N ALA A 69 -40.89 -4.19 15.66
CA ALA A 69 -42.09 -5.03 15.85
C ALA A 69 -42.97 -5.12 14.59
N ALA A 70 -42.99 -4.09 13.74
CA ALA A 70 -43.67 -4.10 12.45
C ALA A 70 -42.92 -4.89 11.35
N PHE A 71 -41.60 -5.04 11.48
CA PHE A 71 -40.75 -5.78 10.52
C PHE A 71 -40.79 -7.30 10.76
N VAL A 72 -40.94 -7.73 12.03
CA VAL A 72 -40.93 -9.16 12.39
C VAL A 72 -42.18 -9.91 11.90
N THR A 73 -43.34 -9.26 11.87
CA THR A 73 -44.60 -9.90 11.41
C THR A 73 -44.60 -10.17 9.91
N GLU A 74 -43.93 -9.34 9.10
CA GLU A 74 -43.81 -9.52 7.64
C GLU A 74 -42.70 -10.51 7.23
N TRP A 75 -41.77 -10.79 8.15
CA TRP A 75 -40.65 -11.72 8.00
C TRP A 75 -40.92 -13.11 8.59
N ALA A 76 -42.00 -13.25 9.37
CA ALA A 76 -42.45 -14.52 9.95
C ALA A 76 -42.95 -15.54 8.91
N SER A 77 -43.03 -15.18 7.62
CA SER A 77 -43.26 -16.18 6.58
C SER A 77 -42.13 -17.23 6.62
N PRO A 78 -42.43 -18.54 6.67
CA PRO A 78 -41.43 -19.59 6.81
C PRO A 78 -40.28 -19.51 5.79
N GLY A 79 -40.57 -19.03 4.57
CA GLY A 79 -39.57 -18.84 3.52
C GLY A 79 -38.55 -17.73 3.83
N LYS A 80 -38.99 -16.55 4.29
CA LYS A 80 -38.09 -15.42 4.56
C LYS A 80 -37.20 -15.67 5.80
N SER A 81 -37.74 -16.29 6.84
CA SER A 81 -36.98 -16.63 8.06
C SER A 81 -35.80 -17.58 7.79
N LEU A 82 -35.97 -18.54 6.89
CA LEU A 82 -34.89 -19.44 6.46
C LEU A 82 -33.75 -18.69 5.76
N TRP A 83 -34.06 -17.73 4.88
CA TRP A 83 -33.05 -16.93 4.19
C TRP A 83 -32.24 -16.07 5.16
N VAL A 84 -32.88 -15.49 6.17
CA VAL A 84 -32.21 -14.65 7.16
C VAL A 84 -31.28 -15.49 8.04
N SER A 85 -31.75 -16.65 8.47
CA SER A 85 -30.95 -17.60 9.23
C SER A 85 -29.76 -18.09 8.40
N LEU A 86 -29.95 -18.37 7.11
CA LEU A 86 -28.88 -18.73 6.18
C LEU A 86 -27.85 -17.59 6.08
N ILE A 87 -28.29 -16.35 5.89
CA ILE A 87 -27.40 -15.17 5.81
C ILE A 87 -26.60 -15.01 7.11
N ILE A 88 -27.23 -15.15 8.28
CA ILE A 88 -26.55 -15.04 9.58
C ILE A 88 -25.52 -16.16 9.72
N ILE A 89 -25.84 -17.40 9.33
CA ILE A 89 -24.89 -18.53 9.36
C ILE A 89 -23.71 -18.28 8.43
N VAL A 90 -23.96 -17.76 7.23
CA VAL A 90 -22.89 -17.41 6.26
C VAL A 90 -22.00 -16.30 6.82
N LEU A 91 -22.59 -15.23 7.37
CA LEU A 91 -21.83 -14.12 7.97
C LEU A 91 -21.00 -14.59 9.17
N TRP A 92 -21.58 -15.43 10.04
CA TRP A 92 -20.88 -16.04 11.16
C TRP A 92 -19.71 -16.90 10.67
N TYR A 93 -19.93 -17.76 9.68
CA TYR A 93 -18.89 -18.60 9.10
C TYR A 93 -17.75 -17.75 8.52
N ILE A 94 -18.05 -16.71 7.73
CA ILE A 94 -17.06 -15.80 7.18
C ILE A 94 -16.26 -15.12 8.29
N TYR A 95 -16.94 -14.63 9.33
CA TYR A 95 -16.30 -14.00 10.49
C TYR A 95 -15.37 -14.97 11.23
N SER A 96 -15.82 -16.19 11.51
CA SER A 96 -15.01 -17.22 12.19
C SER A 96 -13.78 -17.65 11.36
N VAL A 97 -13.94 -17.79 10.04
CA VAL A 97 -12.79 -18.05 9.15
C VAL A 97 -11.81 -16.87 9.19
N TYR A 98 -12.32 -15.63 9.18
CA TYR A 98 -11.48 -14.44 9.22
C TYR A 98 -10.69 -14.33 10.53
N THR A 99 -11.33 -14.53 11.68
CA THR A 99 -10.66 -14.47 13.00
C THR A 99 -9.63 -15.58 13.14
N HIS A 100 -9.98 -16.81 12.75
CA HIS A 100 -9.05 -17.92 12.85
C HIS A 100 -7.86 -17.76 11.90
N LEU A 101 -8.08 -17.24 10.70
CA LEU A 101 -6.99 -16.92 9.78
C LEU A 101 -6.05 -15.86 10.34
N LYS A 102 -6.55 -14.91 11.16
CA LYS A 102 -5.70 -13.94 11.87
C LYS A 102 -4.81 -14.67 12.89
N GLU A 103 -5.38 -15.58 13.69
CA GLU A 103 -4.64 -16.42 14.64
C GLU A 103 -3.60 -17.29 13.94
N MET A 104 -3.92 -17.86 12.77
CA MET A 104 -2.97 -18.65 11.97
C MET A 104 -1.78 -17.84 11.44
N CYS A 105 -1.91 -16.51 11.37
CA CYS A 105 -0.86 -15.59 10.92
C CYS A 105 -0.11 -14.92 12.10
N ASP A 106 -0.47 -15.24 13.34
CA ASP A 106 0.18 -14.69 14.52
C ASP A 106 1.20 -15.68 15.07
N ILE A 107 2.46 -15.28 15.13
CA ILE A 107 3.60 -16.14 15.52
C ILE A 107 3.46 -16.59 16.98
N GLU A 108 2.82 -15.79 17.82
CA GLU A 108 2.61 -16.12 19.24
C GLU A 108 1.39 -17.02 19.47
N SER A 109 0.56 -17.21 18.43
CA SER A 109 -0.65 -18.01 18.53
C SER A 109 -0.34 -19.51 18.53
N PRO A 110 -1.05 -20.30 19.37
CA PRO A 110 -0.96 -21.76 19.31
C PRO A 110 -1.47 -22.35 17.99
N HIS A 111 -2.22 -21.56 17.20
CA HIS A 111 -2.75 -21.95 15.89
C HIS A 111 -1.88 -21.50 14.72
N PHE A 112 -0.65 -21.05 14.98
CA PHE A 112 0.24 -20.53 13.95
C PHE A 112 0.53 -21.54 12.82
N HIS A 113 0.39 -21.09 11.57
CA HIS A 113 0.75 -21.85 10.38
C HIS A 113 1.72 -21.10 9.48
N TYR A 114 2.85 -21.74 9.19
CA TYR A 114 3.89 -21.26 8.29
C TYR A 114 3.35 -20.79 6.93
N ASP A 115 2.53 -21.60 6.27
CA ASP A 115 2.01 -21.26 4.93
C ASP A 115 0.98 -20.12 4.94
N ALA A 116 0.18 -20.01 6.00
CA ALA A 116 -0.76 -18.90 6.18
C ALA A 116 0.01 -17.59 6.38
N TYR A 117 1.02 -17.61 7.26
CA TYR A 117 1.92 -16.49 7.52
C TYR A 117 2.67 -16.06 6.27
N LYS A 118 3.31 -17.00 5.55
CA LYS A 118 4.01 -16.76 4.28
C LYS A 118 3.10 -16.10 3.24
N LYS A 119 1.82 -16.49 3.16
CA LYS A 119 0.89 -15.96 2.14
C LYS A 119 0.35 -14.57 2.49
N ARG A 120 0.02 -14.31 3.77
CA ARG A 120 -0.62 -13.05 4.21
C ARG A 120 0.35 -11.99 4.70
N ARG A 121 1.43 -12.36 5.38
CA ARG A 121 2.46 -11.45 5.90
C ARG A 121 3.75 -11.58 5.08
N LYS A 122 3.62 -11.50 3.75
CA LYS A 122 4.73 -11.73 2.79
C LYS A 122 5.96 -10.87 3.08
N ASN A 123 5.75 -9.59 3.38
CA ASN A 123 6.84 -8.64 3.59
C ASN A 123 7.65 -8.99 4.86
N GLU A 124 6.96 -9.33 5.95
CA GLU A 124 7.63 -9.76 7.16
C GLU A 124 8.27 -11.14 7.00
N PHE A 125 7.57 -12.06 6.34
CA PHE A 125 8.12 -13.37 6.02
C PHE A 125 9.40 -13.27 5.20
N LEU A 126 9.50 -12.30 4.28
CA LEU A 126 10.70 -12.06 3.49
C LEU A 126 11.93 -11.80 4.37
N LEU A 127 11.77 -11.05 5.46
CA LEU A 127 12.83 -10.75 6.43
C LEU A 127 13.42 -12.02 7.07
N PHE A 128 12.56 -13.01 7.35
CA PHE A 128 12.97 -14.28 7.97
C PHE A 128 13.35 -15.35 6.93
N SER A 129 12.81 -15.27 5.72
CA SER A 129 12.93 -16.33 4.69
C SER A 129 14.37 -16.63 4.30
N THR A 130 15.25 -15.63 4.31
CA THR A 130 16.68 -15.75 4.03
C THR A 130 17.39 -16.67 5.04
N TYR A 131 16.91 -16.73 6.28
CA TYR A 131 17.50 -17.50 7.39
C TYR A 131 16.75 -18.80 7.71
N LEU A 132 15.68 -19.10 6.94
CA LEU A 132 14.86 -20.30 7.09
C LEU A 132 15.31 -21.50 6.24
N ASN A 133 16.22 -21.27 5.29
CA ASN A 133 16.69 -22.29 4.33
C ASN A 133 18.22 -22.51 4.35
N GLY A 134 18.97 -21.75 5.14
CA GLY A 134 20.43 -21.89 5.29
C GLY A 134 20.81 -22.53 6.63
N ASP A 135 22.13 -22.70 6.84
CA ASP A 135 22.72 -23.12 8.12
C ASP A 135 22.06 -22.41 9.29
N ASN A 136 21.86 -23.12 10.41
CA ASN A 136 21.07 -22.74 11.59
C ASN A 136 21.49 -21.40 12.22
N PHE A 137 21.28 -20.30 11.51
CA PHE A 137 21.63 -18.96 11.96
C PHE A 137 20.76 -18.62 13.16
N GLU A 138 21.41 -18.36 14.29
CA GLU A 138 20.85 -17.79 15.51
C GLU A 138 21.66 -16.53 15.85
N ILE A 139 20.98 -15.45 16.26
CA ILE A 139 21.66 -14.22 16.72
C ILE A 139 22.52 -14.51 17.96
N ALA A 140 22.13 -15.50 18.75
CA ALA A 140 22.94 -16.03 19.84
C ALA A 140 24.35 -16.47 19.40
N ASP A 141 24.48 -17.09 18.21
CA ASP A 141 25.77 -17.54 17.69
C ASP A 141 26.65 -16.34 17.28
N LEU A 142 26.06 -15.33 16.63
CA LEU A 142 26.75 -14.06 16.32
C LEU A 142 27.24 -13.35 17.59
N LYS A 143 26.42 -13.33 18.65
CA LYS A 143 26.81 -12.73 19.92
C LYS A 143 28.01 -13.47 20.53
N LYS A 144 28.02 -14.79 20.46
CA LYS A 144 29.13 -15.62 20.95
C LYS A 144 30.41 -15.37 20.15
N GLU A 145 30.32 -15.32 18.81
CA GLU A 145 31.45 -14.95 17.95
C GLU A 145 31.98 -13.56 18.27
N TYR A 146 31.10 -12.59 18.51
CA TYR A 146 31.49 -11.24 18.91
C TYR A 146 32.22 -11.23 20.27
N GLU A 147 31.70 -11.92 21.28
CA GLU A 147 32.35 -12.02 22.60
C GLU A 147 33.71 -12.75 22.52
N GLU A 148 33.85 -13.70 21.61
CA GLU A 148 35.11 -14.42 21.36
C GLU A 148 36.13 -13.55 20.61
N LEU A 149 35.68 -12.76 19.63
CA LEU A 149 36.47 -11.71 18.98
C LEU A 149 36.89 -10.62 19.97
N GLU A 150 36.01 -10.17 20.86
CA GLU A 150 36.31 -9.18 21.90
C GLU A 150 37.40 -9.69 22.85
N LYS A 151 37.35 -10.98 23.25
CA LYS A 151 38.42 -11.63 24.02
C LYS A 151 39.72 -11.74 23.24
N GLN A 152 39.67 -12.05 21.95
CA GLN A 152 40.86 -12.08 21.09
C GLN A 152 41.50 -10.69 20.97
N ILE A 153 40.68 -9.65 20.85
CA ILE A 153 41.10 -8.23 20.85
C ILE A 153 41.78 -7.86 22.17
N GLU A 154 41.17 -8.20 23.31
CA GLU A 154 41.76 -7.96 24.63
C GLU A 154 43.07 -8.72 24.86
N SER A 155 43.21 -9.91 24.26
CA SER A 155 44.41 -10.74 24.36
C SER A 155 45.60 -10.29 23.49
N GLY A 156 45.40 -9.31 22.60
CA GLY A 156 46.46 -8.71 21.79
C GLY A 156 47.01 -9.59 20.66
N GLN A 157 46.43 -10.77 20.40
CA GLN A 157 46.77 -11.58 19.24
C GLN A 157 46.10 -11.00 17.97
N ASN A 158 46.88 -10.75 16.92
CA ASN A 158 46.44 -10.28 15.59
C ASN A 158 45.85 -8.87 15.47
N LYS A 159 46.40 -7.89 16.21
CA LYS A 159 46.03 -6.47 16.13
C LYS A 159 45.88 -5.90 14.71
N GLY A 160 46.76 -6.29 13.78
CA GLY A 160 46.72 -5.82 12.38
C GLY A 160 45.65 -6.45 11.48
N GLU A 161 45.17 -7.65 11.77
CA GLU A 161 44.00 -8.24 11.07
C GLU A 161 42.71 -7.69 11.64
N ILE A 162 42.68 -7.49 12.96
CA ILE A 162 41.57 -6.88 13.69
C ILE A 162 41.32 -5.45 13.19
N ASP A 163 42.35 -4.63 13.03
CA ASP A 163 42.20 -3.25 12.53
C ASP A 163 41.55 -3.23 11.13
N LYS A 164 41.88 -4.19 10.26
CA LYS A 164 41.25 -4.33 8.93
C LYS A 164 39.79 -4.75 9.02
N ILE A 165 39.46 -5.67 9.94
CA ILE A 165 38.08 -6.11 10.18
C ILE A 165 37.26 -4.94 10.72
N VAL A 166 37.77 -4.20 11.71
CA VAL A 166 37.12 -3.02 12.27
C VAL A 166 36.93 -1.93 11.22
N GLU A 167 37.92 -1.67 10.36
CA GLU A 167 37.78 -0.71 9.26
C GLU A 167 36.70 -1.13 8.26
N MET A 168 36.67 -2.42 7.88
CA MET A 168 35.65 -2.97 6.99
C MET A 168 34.24 -2.86 7.60
N HIS A 169 34.07 -3.21 8.88
CA HIS A 169 32.79 -3.09 9.56
C HIS A 169 32.36 -1.64 9.73
N THR A 170 33.29 -0.73 10.01
CA THR A 170 33.02 0.71 10.09
C THR A 170 32.50 1.26 8.76
N LYS A 171 33.13 0.87 7.64
CA LYS A 171 32.66 1.22 6.29
C LYS A 171 31.26 0.64 6.02
N ARG A 172 31.00 -0.62 6.41
CA ARG A 172 29.67 -1.23 6.28
C ARG A 172 28.62 -0.48 7.10
N VAL A 173 28.92 -0.11 8.34
CA VAL A 173 28.02 0.68 9.19
C VAL A 173 27.73 2.04 8.55
N GLN A 174 28.73 2.73 8.02
CA GLN A 174 28.52 4.01 7.32
C GLN A 174 27.64 3.87 6.07
N ILE A 175 27.80 2.78 5.31
CA ILE A 175 26.94 2.47 4.16
C ILE A 175 25.50 2.23 4.63
N LEU A 176 25.31 1.38 5.65
CA LEU A 176 23.99 1.08 6.21
C LEU A 176 23.32 2.32 6.81
N GLU A 177 24.05 3.17 7.53
CA GLU A 177 23.53 4.45 8.04
C GLU A 177 23.06 5.37 6.91
N LYS A 178 23.78 5.37 5.78
CA LYS A 178 23.38 6.12 4.60
C LYS A 178 22.11 5.53 3.97
N GLU A 179 22.03 4.21 3.81
CA GLU A 179 20.84 3.52 3.28
C GLU A 179 19.61 3.70 4.18
N ILE A 180 19.79 3.68 5.50
CA ILE A 180 18.72 3.96 6.48
C ILE A 180 18.24 5.41 6.31
N LYS A 181 19.14 6.39 6.24
CA LYS A 181 18.76 7.80 6.02
C LYS A 181 18.07 8.01 4.67
N GLU A 182 18.45 7.28 3.63
CA GLU A 182 17.77 7.30 2.34
C GLU A 182 16.37 6.70 2.45
N SER A 183 16.22 5.56 3.13
CA SER A 183 14.93 4.91 3.40
C SER A 183 13.99 5.79 4.24
N GLU A 184 14.48 6.42 5.31
CA GLU A 184 13.70 7.37 6.12
C GLU A 184 13.16 8.53 5.28
N ARG A 185 13.99 9.06 4.37
CA ARG A 185 13.58 10.12 3.45
C ARG A 185 12.53 9.66 2.45
N GLU A 186 12.59 8.40 2.00
CA GLU A 186 11.57 7.79 1.14
C GLU A 186 10.25 7.57 1.89
N ILE A 187 10.29 7.09 3.13
CA ILE A 187 9.10 6.96 3.98
C ILE A 187 8.41 8.32 4.13
N LEU A 188 9.16 9.38 4.47
CA LEU A 188 8.63 10.74 4.56
C LEU A 188 8.04 11.25 3.24
N PHE A 189 8.51 10.76 2.10
CA PHE A 189 7.91 11.07 0.79
C PHE A 189 6.53 10.45 0.66
N LEU A 190 6.45 9.16 0.95
CA LEU A 190 5.24 8.35 0.83
C LEU A 190 4.19 8.82 1.82
N GLU A 191 4.58 9.18 3.05
CA GLU A 191 3.70 9.80 4.03
C GLU A 191 3.10 11.11 3.49
N LYS A 192 3.90 11.99 2.88
CA LYS A 192 3.40 13.24 2.28
C LYS A 192 2.43 12.97 1.13
N LEU A 193 2.73 12.03 0.25
CA LEU A 193 1.84 11.64 -0.85
C LEU A 193 0.54 11.02 -0.32
N SER A 194 0.64 10.17 0.71
CA SER A 194 -0.51 9.52 1.34
C SER A 194 -1.40 10.55 2.02
N GLN A 195 -0.83 11.49 2.78
CA GLN A 195 -1.59 12.57 3.41
C GLN A 195 -2.26 13.47 2.37
N LYS A 196 -1.58 13.80 1.27
CA LYS A 196 -2.23 14.53 0.17
C LYS A 196 -3.40 13.74 -0.41
N THR A 197 -3.23 12.44 -0.62
CA THR A 197 -4.30 11.57 -1.13
C THR A 197 -5.50 11.54 -0.18
N ILE A 198 -5.26 11.40 1.13
CA ILE A 198 -6.30 11.44 2.17
C ILE A 198 -7.04 12.77 2.12
N ASN A 199 -6.33 13.91 2.14
CA ASN A 199 -6.96 15.23 2.10
C ASN A 199 -7.84 15.42 0.85
N ILE A 200 -7.44 14.84 -0.28
CA ILE A 200 -8.22 14.91 -1.51
C ILE A 200 -9.48 14.04 -1.42
N ILE A 201 -9.38 12.84 -0.84
CA ILE A 201 -10.54 11.97 -0.58
C ILE A 201 -11.50 12.64 0.42
N GLU A 202 -11.00 13.27 1.48
CA GLU A 202 -11.82 14.03 2.42
C GLU A 202 -12.53 15.19 1.72
N SER A 203 -11.81 15.94 0.87
CA SER A 203 -12.41 17.02 0.07
C SER A 203 -13.47 16.50 -0.92
N PHE A 204 -13.32 15.27 -1.42
CA PHE A 204 -14.35 14.60 -2.24
C PHE A 204 -15.61 14.31 -1.44
N ILE A 205 -15.46 13.72 -0.26
CA ILE A 205 -16.58 13.36 0.62
C ILE A 205 -17.34 14.61 1.06
N GLU A 206 -16.64 15.72 1.29
CA GLU A 206 -17.23 17.00 1.70
C GLU A 206 -17.78 17.85 0.54
N ASP A 207 -17.71 17.36 -0.71
CA ASP A 207 -18.08 18.11 -1.92
C ASP A 207 -17.36 19.46 -2.07
N LYS A 208 -16.09 19.50 -1.64
CA LYS A 208 -15.21 20.68 -1.66
C LYS A 208 -14.04 20.52 -2.63
N ILE A 209 -14.13 19.60 -3.60
CA ILE A 209 -13.07 19.45 -4.59
C ILE A 209 -12.98 20.72 -5.45
N ASP A 210 -11.89 21.44 -5.24
CA ASP A 210 -11.40 22.48 -6.15
C ASP A 210 -10.28 21.89 -7.02
N GLN A 211 -10.09 22.46 -8.19
CA GLN A 211 -9.09 22.10 -9.19
C GLN A 211 -7.65 22.16 -8.65
N LYS A 212 -7.44 22.84 -7.51
CA LYS A 212 -6.19 22.84 -6.75
C LYS A 212 -5.75 21.46 -6.24
N VAL A 213 -6.65 20.48 -6.17
CA VAL A 213 -6.27 19.10 -5.77
C VAL A 213 -5.30 18.44 -6.75
N LEU A 214 -5.26 18.87 -8.02
CA LEU A 214 -4.26 18.43 -9.00
C LEU A 214 -2.85 18.99 -8.72
N ASN A 215 -2.71 19.94 -7.80
CA ASN A 215 -1.40 20.43 -7.36
C ASN A 215 -0.74 19.45 -6.37
N ILE A 216 -0.39 18.27 -6.89
CA ILE A 216 0.25 17.18 -6.12
C ILE A 216 1.69 17.56 -5.75
N PHE A 217 2.37 18.37 -6.57
CA PHE A 217 3.72 18.86 -6.31
C PHE A 217 3.74 20.39 -6.29
N ASN A 218 4.35 21.03 -7.30
CA ASN A 218 4.63 22.46 -7.31
C ASN A 218 3.88 23.24 -8.40
N GLY A 219 3.03 22.58 -9.17
CA GLY A 219 2.18 23.19 -10.17
C GLY A 219 1.74 22.18 -11.22
N PHE A 220 0.78 22.57 -12.04
CA PHE A 220 0.38 21.78 -13.20
C PHE A 220 -0.12 22.64 -14.35
N VAL A 221 -0.10 22.07 -15.55
CA VAL A 221 -0.79 22.58 -16.74
C VAL A 221 -1.57 21.42 -17.35
N LEU A 222 -2.83 21.63 -17.66
CA LEU A 222 -3.75 20.65 -18.20
C LEU A 222 -4.23 21.07 -19.59
N TYR A 223 -4.09 20.18 -20.55
CA TYR A 223 -4.55 20.31 -21.92
C TYR A 223 -5.61 19.27 -22.26
N LYS A 224 -6.54 19.65 -23.12
CA LYS A 224 -7.49 18.76 -23.79
C LYS A 224 -7.14 18.66 -25.27
N TYR A 225 -7.07 17.44 -25.78
CA TYR A 225 -6.90 17.21 -27.20
C TYR A 225 -8.20 17.49 -27.94
N LYS A 226 -8.17 18.41 -28.92
CA LYS A 226 -9.28 18.71 -29.84
C LYS A 226 -8.73 18.98 -31.24
N GLU A 227 -9.17 18.21 -32.22
CA GLU A 227 -8.98 18.51 -33.65
C GLU A 227 -7.51 18.75 -34.05
N GLY A 228 -6.57 17.97 -33.50
CA GLY A 228 -5.14 18.13 -33.79
C GLY A 228 -4.40 19.17 -32.94
N TYR A 229 -5.10 19.81 -31.99
CA TYR A 229 -4.52 20.77 -31.05
C TYR A 229 -4.65 20.28 -29.61
N LEU A 230 -3.70 20.68 -28.77
CA LEU A 230 -3.83 20.65 -27.32
C LEU A 230 -4.29 22.01 -26.83
N LYS A 231 -5.56 22.10 -26.44
CA LYS A 231 -6.15 23.32 -25.90
C LYS A 231 -5.99 23.37 -24.39
N LEU A 232 -5.49 24.47 -23.88
CA LEU A 232 -5.28 24.69 -22.46
C LEU A 232 -6.64 24.75 -21.75
N GLU A 233 -6.88 23.77 -20.88
CA GLU A 233 -8.06 23.76 -20.03
C GLU A 233 -7.79 24.52 -18.74
N LYS A 234 -6.65 24.23 -18.08
CA LYS A 234 -6.30 24.79 -16.77
C LYS A 234 -4.80 24.87 -16.53
N GLN A 235 -4.40 25.77 -15.65
CA GLN A 235 -3.05 25.86 -15.12
C GLN A 235 -3.03 26.34 -13.67
N PHE A 236 -2.04 25.88 -12.91
CA PHE A 236 -1.79 26.34 -11.55
C PHE A 236 -0.29 26.36 -11.28
N LYS A 237 0.25 27.52 -10.88
CA LYS A 237 1.69 27.73 -10.62
C LYS A 237 2.60 27.15 -11.72
N ALA A 238 2.17 27.31 -12.97
CA ALA A 238 2.96 26.86 -14.11
C ALA A 238 4.30 27.61 -14.17
N ARG A 239 5.35 26.92 -14.61
CA ARG A 239 6.66 27.52 -14.83
C ARG A 239 6.79 27.92 -16.31
N GLY A 240 7.27 29.14 -16.55
CA GLY A 240 7.47 29.68 -17.88
C GLY A 240 6.16 30.13 -18.57
N THR A 241 6.27 30.41 -19.86
CA THR A 241 5.13 30.76 -20.71
C THR A 241 4.35 29.50 -21.07
N VAL A 242 3.04 29.52 -20.85
CA VAL A 242 2.13 28.43 -21.19
C VAL A 242 1.32 28.85 -22.40
N GLU A 243 1.45 28.12 -23.50
CA GLU A 243 0.65 28.37 -24.70
C GLU A 243 -0.77 27.84 -24.52
N SER A 244 -1.76 28.59 -25.02
CA SER A 244 -3.17 28.23 -24.94
C SER A 244 -3.55 27.14 -25.93
N ASP A 245 -2.91 27.11 -27.09
CA ASP A 245 -3.24 26.19 -28.17
C ASP A 245 -1.93 25.68 -28.79
N VAL A 246 -1.63 24.40 -28.58
CA VAL A 246 -0.40 23.77 -29.10
C VAL A 246 -0.76 22.87 -30.27
N ASP A 247 -0.29 23.22 -31.47
CA ASP A 247 -0.47 22.41 -32.68
C ASP A 247 0.40 21.15 -32.64
N ILE A 248 -0.22 19.97 -32.61
CA ILE A 248 0.48 18.68 -32.53
C ILE A 248 1.23 18.35 -33.82
N ASN A 249 0.84 18.94 -34.95
CA ASN A 249 1.46 18.71 -36.25
C ASN A 249 2.59 19.70 -36.55
N SER A 250 2.67 20.81 -35.80
CA SER A 250 3.72 21.81 -35.97
C SER A 250 5.11 21.23 -35.67
N VAL A 251 6.06 21.57 -36.52
CA VAL A 251 7.48 21.19 -36.35
C VAL A 251 8.05 21.85 -35.09
N ALA A 252 7.58 23.04 -34.72
CA ALA A 252 8.05 23.77 -33.54
C ALA A 252 7.68 23.04 -32.23
N HIS A 253 6.46 22.52 -32.12
CA HIS A 253 5.97 21.87 -30.90
C HIS A 253 6.26 20.36 -30.84
N ARG A 254 6.83 19.77 -31.89
CA ARG A 254 7.08 18.31 -31.96
C ARG A 254 7.95 17.77 -30.82
N ARG A 255 8.78 18.60 -30.19
CA ARG A 255 9.63 18.25 -29.04
C ARG A 255 9.05 18.69 -27.68
N GLU A 256 7.87 19.29 -27.67
CA GLU A 256 7.24 19.64 -26.41
C GLU A 256 6.77 18.38 -25.69
N PRO A 257 7.02 18.24 -24.38
CA PRO A 257 6.64 17.04 -23.64
C PRO A 257 5.14 16.70 -23.75
N CYS A 258 4.27 17.70 -23.83
CA CYS A 258 2.82 17.52 -24.00
C CYS A 258 2.41 16.99 -25.37
N VAL A 259 3.21 17.25 -26.41
CA VAL A 259 3.00 16.71 -27.77
C VAL A 259 3.69 15.37 -27.93
N GLU A 260 4.90 15.22 -27.38
CA GLU A 260 5.70 14.01 -27.48
C GLU A 260 5.00 12.82 -26.83
N ILE A 261 4.41 13.00 -25.63
CA ILE A 261 3.70 11.93 -24.92
C ILE A 261 2.61 11.28 -25.78
N LEU A 262 1.91 12.07 -26.62
CA LEU A 262 0.82 11.60 -27.49
C LEU A 262 1.29 10.65 -28.58
N ARG A 263 2.58 10.67 -28.92
CA ARG A 263 3.19 9.84 -29.96
C ARG A 263 3.87 8.58 -29.40
N THR A 264 3.91 8.45 -28.08
CA THR A 264 4.47 7.29 -27.39
C THR A 264 3.35 6.38 -26.90
N ASP A 265 3.61 5.09 -26.71
CA ASP A 265 2.66 4.18 -26.08
C ASP A 265 2.58 4.38 -24.56
N ASN A 266 3.60 5.02 -23.96
CA ASN A 266 3.70 5.25 -22.51
C ASN A 266 2.65 6.23 -21.98
N HIS A 267 2.21 6.01 -20.74
CA HIS A 267 1.26 6.89 -20.02
C HIS A 267 1.91 8.14 -19.44
N TYR A 268 3.23 8.14 -19.28
CA TYR A 268 3.99 9.27 -18.76
C TYR A 268 5.32 9.46 -19.48
N LEU A 269 5.80 10.70 -19.51
CA LEU A 269 7.04 11.14 -20.13
C LEU A 269 7.76 12.08 -19.19
N LYS A 270 9.01 11.75 -18.87
CA LYS A 270 9.89 12.59 -18.06
C LYS A 270 10.38 13.77 -18.88
N PHE A 271 10.39 14.96 -18.28
CA PHE A 271 11.07 16.13 -18.83
C PHE A 271 11.87 16.84 -17.73
N THR A 272 12.60 17.90 -18.10
CA THR A 272 13.57 18.56 -17.19
C THR A 272 12.96 19.00 -15.86
N GLU A 273 11.73 19.50 -15.86
CA GLU A 273 11.09 20.09 -14.67
C GLU A 273 9.96 19.22 -14.09
N GLY A 274 9.79 17.98 -14.56
CA GLY A 274 8.68 17.16 -14.12
C GLY A 274 8.31 15.98 -15.01
N TYR A 275 7.02 15.64 -14.96
CA TYR A 275 6.42 14.57 -15.77
C TYR A 275 5.20 15.08 -16.53
N THR A 276 5.06 14.62 -17.75
CA THR A 276 3.84 14.77 -18.54
C THR A 276 3.09 13.45 -18.52
N LEU A 277 1.81 13.47 -18.18
CA LEU A 277 0.94 12.30 -18.18
C LEU A 277 -0.10 12.45 -19.29
N LYS A 278 -0.36 11.39 -20.05
CA LYS A 278 -1.51 11.31 -20.97
C LYS A 278 -2.57 10.40 -20.37
N TYR A 279 -3.84 10.78 -20.47
CA TYR A 279 -4.92 9.91 -20.05
C TYR A 279 -6.16 10.14 -20.91
N GLU A 280 -6.96 9.09 -21.03
CA GLU A 280 -8.22 9.08 -21.77
C GLU A 280 -9.37 8.99 -20.77
N HIS A 281 -10.32 9.92 -20.87
CA HIS A 281 -11.47 9.95 -19.99
C HIS A 281 -12.43 8.80 -20.33
N LYS A 282 -12.54 7.82 -19.43
CA LYS A 282 -13.24 6.54 -19.68
C LYS A 282 -14.69 6.66 -20.18
N ILE A 283 -15.39 7.74 -19.82
CA ILE A 283 -16.81 7.93 -20.18
C ILE A 283 -16.94 8.64 -21.53
N THR A 284 -16.10 9.64 -21.81
CA THR A 284 -16.24 10.51 -22.99
C THR A 284 -15.30 10.13 -24.13
N GLY A 285 -14.29 9.30 -23.87
CA GLY A 285 -13.20 8.99 -24.82
C GLY A 285 -12.28 10.18 -25.10
N GLU A 286 -12.42 11.27 -24.35
CA GLU A 286 -11.64 12.48 -24.58
C GLU A 286 -10.22 12.32 -24.02
N LEU A 287 -9.24 12.73 -24.83
CA LEU A 287 -7.83 12.62 -24.49
C LEU A 287 -7.33 13.92 -23.86
N PHE A 288 -6.58 13.76 -22.77
CA PHE A 288 -6.03 14.86 -21.99
C PHE A 288 -4.55 14.64 -21.70
N VAL A 289 -3.85 15.75 -21.51
CA VAL A 289 -2.43 15.77 -21.20
C VAL A 289 -2.19 16.73 -20.04
N ILE A 290 -1.57 16.23 -18.98
CA ILE A 290 -1.21 17.05 -17.81
C ILE A 290 0.31 17.08 -17.63
N LYS A 291 0.87 18.30 -17.59
CA LYS A 291 2.25 18.54 -17.20
C LYS A 291 2.28 18.83 -15.71
N LEU A 292 2.97 18.01 -14.93
CA LEU A 292 3.19 18.20 -13.50
C LEU A 292 4.59 18.77 -13.29
N PHE A 293 4.69 19.88 -12.56
CA PHE A 293 5.98 20.47 -12.17
C PHE A 293 6.43 19.94 -10.83
N ILE A 294 7.59 19.29 -10.82
CA ILE A 294 8.10 18.51 -9.70
C ILE A 294 9.51 19.03 -9.35
N ASP A 295 9.82 19.16 -8.06
CA ASP A 295 11.16 19.55 -7.62
C ASP A 295 12.18 18.41 -7.81
N ASP A 296 13.46 18.76 -7.90
CA ASP A 296 14.55 17.81 -8.15
C ASP A 296 14.62 16.66 -7.13
N SER A 297 14.27 16.91 -5.87
CA SER A 297 14.26 15.88 -4.82
C SER A 297 13.16 14.85 -5.08
N SER A 298 11.96 15.32 -5.41
CA SER A 298 10.84 14.47 -5.79
C SER A 298 11.07 13.77 -7.15
N MET A 299 11.73 14.42 -8.11
CA MET A 299 12.08 13.83 -9.41
C MET A 299 13.00 12.61 -9.28
N LYS A 300 13.96 12.63 -8.35
CA LYS A 300 14.82 11.47 -8.07
C LYS A 300 14.03 10.28 -7.51
N ARG A 301 13.00 10.55 -6.72
CA ARG A 301 12.14 9.54 -6.08
C ARG A 301 11.08 8.96 -7.02
N LEU A 302 10.70 9.73 -8.02
CA LEU A 302 9.84 9.31 -9.12
C LEU A 302 10.64 8.81 -10.32
N ASN A 303 11.89 8.36 -10.15
CA ASN A 303 12.70 7.94 -11.29
C ASN A 303 12.20 6.62 -11.87
N SER A 304 11.74 6.63 -13.13
CA SER A 304 11.21 5.45 -13.82
C SER A 304 12.25 4.32 -14.01
N ASP A 305 13.54 4.64 -13.94
CA ASP A 305 14.63 3.66 -14.11
C ASP A 305 14.79 2.74 -12.89
N ASN A 306 14.24 3.14 -11.73
CA ASN A 306 14.21 2.34 -10.51
C ASN A 306 12.81 1.71 -10.34
N PRO A 307 12.68 0.39 -10.03
CA PRO A 307 11.41 -0.25 -9.74
C PRO A 307 10.50 0.50 -8.76
N PHE A 308 11.06 1.08 -7.68
CA PHE A 308 10.28 1.85 -6.71
C PHE A 308 9.77 3.18 -7.28
N GLY A 309 10.62 3.88 -8.03
CA GLY A 309 10.23 5.13 -8.68
C GLY A 309 9.18 4.92 -9.77
N LYS A 310 9.26 3.81 -10.51
CA LYS A 310 8.22 3.36 -11.43
C LYS A 310 6.89 3.10 -10.72
N MET A 311 6.90 2.33 -9.63
CA MET A 311 5.69 2.08 -8.83
C MET A 311 5.06 3.39 -8.32
N ASN A 312 5.88 4.34 -7.85
CA ASN A 312 5.40 5.64 -7.40
C ASN A 312 4.80 6.48 -8.54
N LEU A 313 5.35 6.38 -9.77
CA LEU A 313 4.79 7.03 -10.96
C LEU A 313 3.47 6.41 -11.38
N ASP A 314 3.35 5.08 -11.34
CA ASP A 314 2.11 4.38 -11.65
C ASP A 314 1.00 4.77 -10.65
N LEU A 315 1.33 4.85 -9.35
CA LEU A 315 0.40 5.36 -8.32
C LEU A 315 0.00 6.83 -8.55
N LEU A 316 0.96 7.68 -8.93
CA LEU A 316 0.68 9.08 -9.27
C LEU A 316 -0.26 9.19 -10.47
N TYR A 317 -0.05 8.36 -11.49
CA TYR A 317 -0.90 8.28 -12.67
C TYR A 317 -2.33 7.85 -12.31
N ASP A 318 -2.46 6.80 -11.50
CA ASP A 318 -3.76 6.32 -11.01
C ASP A 318 -4.49 7.39 -10.18
N LEU A 319 -3.75 8.10 -9.32
CA LEU A 319 -4.31 9.21 -8.54
C LEU A 319 -4.84 10.31 -9.47
N VAL A 320 -4.07 10.76 -10.44
CA VAL A 320 -4.51 11.79 -11.39
C VAL A 320 -5.74 11.33 -12.18
N ASN A 321 -5.76 10.08 -12.62
CA ASN A 321 -6.92 9.49 -13.31
C ASN A 321 -8.18 9.43 -12.45
N LEU A 322 -8.03 9.17 -11.16
CA LEU A 322 -9.15 9.13 -10.22
C LEU A 322 -9.70 10.54 -9.96
N LEU A 323 -8.82 11.52 -9.81
CA LEU A 323 -9.19 12.88 -9.45
C LEU A 323 -9.79 13.65 -10.61
N TYR A 324 -9.34 13.38 -11.83
CA TYR A 324 -9.69 14.19 -12.97
C TYR A 324 -11.21 14.25 -13.28
N PRO A 325 -11.96 13.13 -13.31
CA PRO A 325 -13.41 13.16 -13.53
C PRO A 325 -14.17 13.98 -12.47
N CYS A 326 -13.60 14.17 -11.29
CA CYS A 326 -14.20 14.94 -10.20
C CYS A 326 -13.98 16.46 -10.35
N ILE A 327 -13.07 16.87 -11.25
CA ILE A 327 -12.61 18.26 -11.40
C ILE A 327 -13.16 18.91 -12.66
N LEU A 328 -13.49 18.11 -13.67
CA LEU A 328 -14.35 18.55 -14.73
C LEU A 328 -15.75 18.76 -14.12
N PRO A 329 -16.27 19.99 -14.07
CA PRO A 329 -17.67 20.15 -13.74
C PRO A 329 -18.49 19.33 -14.75
N ASN A 330 -19.57 18.71 -14.27
CA ASN A 330 -20.59 18.18 -15.16
C ASN A 330 -21.04 19.30 -16.11
N ASP A 331 -20.52 19.33 -17.34
CA ASP A 331 -21.02 20.20 -18.42
C ASP A 331 -22.54 20.00 -18.64
N LYS A 332 -23.10 18.90 -18.10
CA LYS A 332 -24.53 18.61 -18.09
C LYS A 332 -25.37 19.52 -17.19
N GLU A 333 -24.83 20.14 -16.13
CA GLU A 333 -25.63 21.06 -15.29
C GLU A 333 -25.67 22.49 -15.82
N ARG A 334 -24.72 22.89 -16.69
CA ARG A 334 -24.79 24.20 -17.38
C ARG A 334 -25.71 24.17 -18.59
N GLN A 335 -25.70 23.08 -19.37
CA GLN A 335 -26.61 22.96 -20.53
C GLN A 335 -28.09 22.89 -20.12
N ASN A 336 -28.43 22.29 -18.98
CA ASN A 336 -29.82 22.28 -18.50
C ASN A 336 -30.31 23.62 -17.94
N ASN A 337 -29.41 24.47 -17.43
CA ASN A 337 -29.79 25.78 -16.91
C ASN A 337 -29.90 26.85 -18.01
N ASP A 338 -29.14 26.73 -19.10
CA ASP A 338 -29.26 27.63 -20.26
C ASP A 338 -30.45 27.27 -21.17
N SER A 339 -30.99 26.04 -21.09
CA SER A 339 -32.21 25.63 -21.80
C SER A 339 -33.52 25.99 -21.09
N ILE A 340 -33.46 26.52 -19.86
CA ILE A 340 -34.64 26.95 -19.08
C ILE A 340 -34.85 28.48 -19.16
N THR A 341 -33.87 29.23 -19.68
CA THR A 341 -33.92 30.71 -19.82
C THR A 341 -33.80 31.22 -21.27
N GLY A 342 -33.90 30.34 -22.27
CA GLY A 342 -33.93 30.69 -23.70
C GLY A 342 -35.33 30.70 -24.30
#